data_AF-I9QYI2-F1
#
_entry.id   AF-I9QYI2-F1
#
_cell.length_a   1.000
_cell.length_b   1.000
_cell.length_c   1.000
_cell.angle_alpha   90.00
_cell.angle_beta   90.00
_cell.angle_gamma   90.00
#
_symmetry.space_group_name_H-M   'P 1'
#
loop_
_entity.id
_entity.type
_entity.pdbx_description
1 polymer ?
#
loop_
_entity_poly.entity_id
_entity_poly.type
_entity_poly.pdbx_seq_one_letter_code
_entity_poly.pdbx_strand_id
1 'polypeptide(L)'
;MNKSILWLISLLFVASLSIVSCSESDGTEDPYANWEERNQRYIDSIATVAEANQGNEVGQWKIIRSYKLPPLGLNETGKVNDNVYCKIVKIGDGTTSPIATDTVAVNYRGQFINGTVFDQSYQGELDPETATPKTFVAGGVIAGWSTALMKGYGGMKVGDQWELYIPYQLGYGKDGYSDIPGYSTLIFNVNLVGISPLKGTERSVDDVLVAE
;
A
#
# COMPACT_ATOMS: atom_id res chain seq x y z
N MET A 1 -57.67 -13.16 -62.01
CA MET A 1 -57.49 -14.12 -60.90
C MET A 1 -56.32 -15.01 -61.27
N ASN A 2 -55.12 -14.67 -60.80
CA ASN A 2 -53.87 -15.26 -61.28
C ASN A 2 -53.05 -15.64 -60.03
N LYS A 3 -52.76 -16.94 -59.90
CA LYS A 3 -52.42 -17.67 -58.67
C LYS A 3 -50.98 -17.48 -58.17
N SER A 4 -50.39 -16.29 -58.32
CA SER A 4 -48.97 -16.07 -58.01
C SER A 4 -48.71 -15.28 -56.71
N ILE A 5 -49.74 -15.00 -55.90
CA ILE A 5 -49.65 -14.20 -54.65
C ILE A 5 -49.53 -15.09 -53.39
N LEU A 6 -49.01 -16.31 -53.52
CA LEU A 6 -48.88 -17.25 -52.39
C LEU A 6 -47.43 -17.53 -51.94
N TRP A 7 -46.44 -16.84 -52.51
CA TRP A 7 -45.03 -16.97 -52.11
C TRP A 7 -44.41 -15.71 -51.47
N LEU A 8 -45.24 -14.72 -51.11
CA LEU A 8 -44.79 -13.47 -50.47
C LEU A 8 -45.37 -13.27 -49.05
N ILE A 9 -45.81 -14.36 -48.40
CA ILE A 9 -46.25 -14.36 -46.99
C ILE A 9 -45.38 -15.36 -46.20
N SER A 10 -44.08 -15.31 -46.42
CA SER A 10 -43.08 -15.97 -45.55
C SER A 10 -41.99 -14.97 -45.14
N LEU A 11 -42.40 -13.70 -44.98
CA LEU A 11 -41.51 -12.60 -44.65
C LEU A 11 -42.27 -11.59 -43.78
N LEU A 12 -42.86 -12.06 -42.68
CA LEU A 12 -43.28 -11.19 -41.59
C LEU A 12 -43.48 -12.05 -40.33
N PHE A 13 -42.99 -11.54 -39.19
CA PHE A 13 -43.21 -12.04 -37.83
C PHE A 13 -42.33 -13.17 -37.29
N VAL A 14 -41.02 -12.91 -37.18
CA VAL A 14 -40.32 -13.11 -35.89
C VAL A 14 -39.35 -11.95 -35.69
N ALA A 15 -39.89 -10.76 -35.43
CA ALA A 15 -39.15 -9.79 -34.63
C ALA A 15 -39.37 -10.21 -33.16
N SER A 16 -38.68 -11.27 -32.74
CA SER A 16 -38.59 -11.59 -31.32
C SER A 16 -37.88 -10.41 -30.67
N LEU A 17 -38.62 -9.69 -29.84
CA LEU A 17 -38.12 -8.61 -29.04
C LEU A 17 -36.88 -9.09 -28.30
N SER A 18 -35.72 -8.62 -28.71
CA SER A 18 -34.56 -8.50 -27.84
C SER A 18 -34.97 -7.48 -26.78
N ILE A 19 -35.68 -7.94 -25.74
CA ILE A 19 -35.76 -7.22 -24.49
C ILE A 19 -34.33 -7.17 -23.96
N VAL A 20 -33.64 -6.08 -24.31
CA VAL A 20 -32.47 -5.63 -23.56
C VAL A 20 -32.99 -5.45 -22.14
N SER A 21 -32.70 -6.45 -21.30
CA SER A 21 -32.89 -6.36 -19.86
C SER A 21 -31.86 -5.35 -19.35
N CYS A 22 -32.14 -4.06 -19.56
CA CYS A 22 -31.53 -3.01 -18.77
C CYS A 22 -32.00 -3.24 -17.35
N SER A 23 -31.21 -3.96 -16.55
CA SER A 23 -31.28 -3.78 -15.11
C SER A 23 -30.98 -2.31 -14.89
N GLU A 24 -31.98 -1.54 -14.49
CA GLU A 24 -31.76 -0.21 -13.92
C GLU A 24 -30.84 -0.43 -12.71
N SER A 25 -29.53 -0.25 -12.92
CA SER A 25 -28.61 -0.10 -11.81
C SER A 25 -29.05 1.20 -11.15
N ASP A 26 -29.51 1.14 -9.90
CA ASP A 26 -29.58 2.34 -9.11
C ASP A 26 -28.21 3.02 -9.21
N GLY A 27 -28.19 4.34 -9.39
CA GLY A 27 -26.97 5.07 -9.76
C GLY A 27 -25.90 5.11 -8.67
N THR A 28 -25.89 4.17 -7.71
CA THR A 28 -24.78 3.99 -6.78
C THR A 28 -23.72 3.09 -7.42
N GLU A 29 -22.73 3.72 -8.05
CA GLU A 29 -21.53 2.99 -8.48
C GLU A 29 -20.84 2.40 -7.24
N ASP A 30 -20.66 1.07 -7.21
CA ASP A 30 -19.84 0.42 -6.19
C ASP A 30 -18.39 0.95 -6.32
N PRO A 31 -17.89 1.70 -5.33
CA PRO A 31 -16.55 2.30 -5.41
C PRO A 31 -15.44 1.26 -5.47
N TYR A 32 -15.75 0.01 -5.09
CA TYR A 32 -14.86 -1.15 -5.09
C TYR A 32 -15.19 -2.16 -6.22
N ALA A 33 -15.98 -1.77 -7.23
CA ALA A 33 -16.17 -2.61 -8.40
C ALA A 33 -14.82 -2.97 -9.06
N ASN A 34 -14.62 -4.25 -9.39
CA ASN A 34 -13.40 -4.83 -9.96
C ASN A 34 -12.13 -4.51 -9.14
N TRP A 35 -12.24 -4.52 -7.80
CA TRP A 35 -11.20 -4.03 -6.91
C TRP A 35 -9.82 -4.68 -7.09
N GLU A 36 -9.75 -6.01 -7.13
CA GLU A 36 -8.48 -6.74 -7.26
C GLU A 36 -7.73 -6.32 -8.54
N GLU A 37 -8.41 -6.36 -9.69
CA GLU A 37 -7.82 -6.02 -10.98
C GLU A 37 -7.36 -4.55 -11.04
N ARG A 38 -8.17 -3.62 -10.51
CA ARG A 38 -7.81 -2.19 -10.44
C ARG A 38 -6.57 -1.97 -9.58
N ASN A 39 -6.49 -2.63 -8.44
CA ASN A 39 -5.34 -2.55 -7.56
C ASN A 39 -4.09 -3.17 -8.18
N GLN A 40 -4.22 -4.29 -8.89
CA GLN A 40 -3.09 -4.89 -9.60
C GLN A 40 -2.57 -3.96 -10.70
N ARG A 41 -3.46 -3.42 -11.55
CA ARG A 41 -3.05 -2.45 -12.59
C ARG A 41 -2.41 -1.21 -12.01
N TYR A 42 -2.94 -0.72 -10.88
CA TYR A 42 -2.39 0.44 -10.21
C TYR A 42 -0.96 0.17 -9.73
N ILE A 43 -0.72 -0.95 -9.02
CA ILE A 43 0.64 -1.25 -8.54
C ILE A 43 1.62 -1.53 -9.67
N ASP A 44 1.19 -2.18 -10.77
CA ASP A 44 2.01 -2.38 -11.96
C ASP A 44 2.44 -1.03 -12.59
N SER A 45 1.52 -0.05 -12.62
CA SER A 45 1.82 1.30 -13.11
C SER A 45 2.82 2.03 -12.19
N ILE A 46 2.67 1.89 -10.88
CA ILE A 46 3.61 2.47 -9.90
C ILE A 46 4.98 1.83 -10.03
N ALA A 47 5.06 0.51 -10.23
CA ALA A 47 6.31 -0.20 -10.45
C ALA A 47 7.06 0.36 -11.66
N THR A 48 6.35 0.55 -12.77
CA THR A 48 6.91 1.14 -14.00
C THR A 48 7.48 2.53 -13.76
N VAL A 49 6.73 3.40 -13.06
CA VAL A 49 7.16 4.76 -12.73
C VAL A 49 8.39 4.75 -11.80
N ALA A 50 8.38 3.87 -10.79
CA ALA A 50 9.46 3.76 -9.84
C ALA A 50 10.75 3.25 -10.51
N GLU A 51 10.66 2.27 -11.40
CA GLU A 51 11.79 1.73 -12.16
C GLU A 51 12.43 2.78 -13.07
N ALA A 52 11.63 3.66 -13.68
CA ALA A 52 12.12 4.70 -14.56
C ALA A 52 12.85 5.85 -13.82
N ASN A 53 12.61 6.02 -12.51
CA ASN A 53 13.16 7.14 -11.72
C ASN A 53 13.63 6.70 -10.33
N GLN A 54 14.44 5.64 -10.29
CA GLN A 54 15.02 5.18 -9.03
C GLN A 54 16.11 6.11 -8.52
N GLY A 55 16.19 6.25 -7.20
CA GLY A 55 17.30 6.94 -6.56
C GLY A 55 17.05 7.26 -5.09
N ASN A 56 17.78 8.24 -4.57
CA ASN A 56 17.79 8.59 -3.15
C ASN A 56 17.47 10.07 -2.90
N GLU A 57 17.11 10.82 -3.94
CA GLU A 57 16.79 12.25 -3.87
C GLU A 57 15.28 12.49 -3.83
N VAL A 58 14.88 13.71 -3.45
CA VAL A 58 13.47 14.11 -3.43
C VAL A 58 12.86 13.97 -4.83
N GLY A 59 11.67 13.38 -4.90
CA GLY A 59 10.96 13.07 -6.14
C GLY A 59 11.37 11.75 -6.80
N GLN A 60 12.45 11.12 -6.35
CA GLN A 60 12.87 9.79 -6.82
C GLN A 60 12.22 8.67 -6.01
N TRP A 61 12.38 7.45 -6.53
CA TRP A 61 11.74 6.26 -5.99
C TRP A 61 12.76 5.26 -5.44
N LYS A 62 12.37 4.62 -4.35
CA LYS A 62 12.99 3.39 -3.85
C LYS A 62 12.06 2.23 -4.14
N ILE A 63 12.63 1.11 -4.58
CA ILE A 63 11.93 -0.17 -4.72
C ILE A 63 12.52 -1.11 -3.69
N ILE A 64 11.72 -1.47 -2.69
CA ILE A 64 12.22 -2.18 -1.52
C ILE A 64 11.54 -3.54 -1.42
N ARG A 65 12.30 -4.61 -1.67
CA ARG A 65 11.82 -5.99 -1.50
C ARG A 65 11.45 -6.25 -0.03
N SER A 66 10.33 -6.94 0.16
CA SER A 66 9.83 -7.32 1.48
C SER A 66 10.86 -8.10 2.31
N TYR A 67 11.00 -7.73 3.58
CA TYR A 67 11.91 -8.41 4.52
C TYR A 67 11.51 -9.86 4.82
N LYS A 68 10.24 -10.20 4.58
CA LYS A 68 9.70 -11.54 4.79
C LYS A 68 10.04 -12.52 3.66
N LEU A 69 10.58 -12.02 2.55
CA LEU A 69 10.91 -12.84 1.40
C LEU A 69 12.38 -13.25 1.44
N PRO A 70 12.71 -14.46 0.95
CA PRO A 70 14.10 -14.86 0.82
C PRO A 70 14.83 -13.92 -0.15
N PRO A 71 16.17 -13.78 0.02
CA PRO A 71 17.01 -13.13 -0.97
C PRO A 71 16.82 -13.77 -2.35
N LEU A 72 16.86 -12.95 -3.39
CA LEU A 72 16.81 -13.44 -4.76
C LEU A 72 18.14 -14.14 -5.10
N GLY A 73 18.05 -15.25 -5.82
CA GLY A 73 19.22 -15.86 -6.47
C GLY A 73 19.85 -14.93 -7.51
N LEU A 74 21.09 -15.22 -7.93
CA LEU A 74 21.88 -14.38 -8.85
C LEU A 74 21.21 -14.06 -10.20
N ASN A 75 20.14 -14.76 -10.57
CA ASN A 75 19.37 -14.54 -11.81
C ASN A 75 17.85 -14.52 -11.59
N GLU A 76 17.41 -14.39 -10.33
CA GLU A 76 15.99 -14.31 -10.02
C GLU A 76 15.54 -12.86 -10.01
N THR A 77 14.40 -12.59 -10.64
CA THR A 77 13.74 -11.29 -10.56
C THR A 77 12.56 -11.40 -9.60
N GLY A 78 12.45 -10.45 -8.67
CA GLY A 78 11.31 -10.38 -7.76
C GLY A 78 10.01 -10.04 -8.52
N LYS A 79 8.88 -10.46 -7.97
CA LYS A 79 7.57 -10.04 -8.52
C LYS A 79 7.32 -8.59 -8.14
N VAL A 80 6.52 -7.87 -8.94
CA VAL A 80 6.04 -6.51 -8.61
C VAL A 80 5.50 -6.46 -7.17
N ASN A 81 4.62 -7.42 -6.85
CA ASN A 81 3.95 -7.50 -5.56
C ASN A 81 4.86 -7.90 -4.37
N ASP A 82 6.13 -8.20 -4.62
CA ASP A 82 7.12 -8.50 -3.58
C ASP A 82 7.74 -7.23 -2.98
N ASN A 83 7.48 -6.07 -3.56
CA ASN A 83 8.15 -4.81 -3.22
C ASN A 83 7.18 -3.77 -2.64
N VAL A 84 7.75 -2.92 -1.81
CA VAL A 84 7.16 -1.62 -1.44
C VAL A 84 7.79 -0.57 -2.33
N TYR A 85 6.97 0.27 -2.94
CA TYR A 85 7.44 1.39 -3.75
C TYR A 85 7.34 2.65 -2.90
N CYS A 86 8.45 3.35 -2.74
CA CYS A 86 8.53 4.51 -1.85
C CYS A 86 8.96 5.73 -2.66
N LYS A 87 8.09 6.72 -2.77
CA LYS A 87 8.45 8.02 -3.34
C LYS A 87 8.99 8.92 -2.24
N ILE A 88 10.18 9.47 -2.45
CA ILE A 88 10.83 10.33 -1.47
C ILE A 88 10.22 11.74 -1.58
N VAL A 89 9.47 12.17 -0.57
CA VAL A 89 8.88 13.51 -0.50
C VAL A 89 9.82 14.48 0.22
N LYS A 90 10.44 14.02 1.31
CA LYS A 90 11.42 14.77 2.09
C LYS A 90 12.49 13.83 2.61
N ILE A 91 13.73 14.33 2.62
CA ILE A 91 14.86 13.69 3.26
C ILE A 91 15.05 14.34 4.64
N GLY A 92 15.05 13.51 5.67
CA GLY A 92 15.34 13.90 7.04
C GLY A 92 16.83 14.09 7.30
N ASP A 93 17.15 14.63 8.47
CA ASP A 93 18.51 14.81 8.98
C ASP A 93 18.96 13.63 9.86
N GLY A 94 18.08 12.68 10.13
CA GLY A 94 18.39 11.45 10.87
C GLY A 94 19.48 10.63 10.18
N THR A 95 20.30 9.97 10.99
CA THR A 95 21.43 9.15 10.52
C THR A 95 21.17 7.65 10.62
N THR A 96 20.15 7.25 11.39
CA THR A 96 19.79 5.86 11.65
C THR A 96 18.35 5.56 11.27
N SER A 97 18.11 4.29 10.95
CA SER A 97 16.80 3.72 10.71
C SER A 97 16.50 2.70 11.82
N PRO A 98 15.22 2.50 12.19
CA PRO A 98 14.85 1.55 13.24
C PRO A 98 15.22 0.11 12.87
N ILE A 99 15.40 -0.72 13.90
CA ILE A 99 15.34 -2.18 13.79
C ILE A 99 13.96 -2.69 14.22
N ALA A 100 13.66 -3.97 13.98
CA ALA A 100 12.34 -4.56 14.18
C ALA A 100 11.76 -4.36 15.60
N THR A 101 12.62 -4.28 16.61
CA THR A 101 12.25 -4.13 18.01
C THR A 101 11.99 -2.68 18.42
N ASP A 102 12.51 -1.71 17.68
CA ASP A 102 12.43 -0.31 18.09
C ASP A 102 10.99 0.21 18.03
N THR A 103 10.67 1.15 18.90
CA THR A 103 9.44 1.93 18.79
C THR A 103 9.67 3.14 17.90
N VAL A 104 8.83 3.33 16.89
CA VAL A 104 8.84 4.51 16.02
C VAL A 104 7.71 5.44 16.37
N ALA A 105 7.92 6.75 16.24
CA ALA A 105 6.88 7.76 16.27
C ALA A 105 6.67 8.28 14.85
N VAL A 106 5.44 8.19 14.34
CA VAL A 106 5.12 8.53 12.94
C VAL A 106 3.86 9.37 12.84
N ASN A 107 3.88 10.33 11.92
CA ASN A 107 2.65 10.91 11.38
C ASN A 107 2.31 10.17 10.10
N TYR A 108 1.03 9.84 9.89
CA TYR A 108 0.62 9.14 8.67
C TYR A 108 -0.80 9.44 8.22
N ARG A 109 -1.04 9.20 6.93
CA ARG A 109 -2.36 9.16 6.30
C ARG A 109 -2.38 7.98 5.35
N GLY A 110 -3.29 7.04 5.58
CA GLY A 110 -3.53 5.85 4.76
C GLY A 110 -4.80 6.01 3.93
N GLN A 111 -4.69 5.77 2.63
CA GLN A 111 -5.80 5.84 1.69
C GLN A 111 -5.74 4.71 0.65
N PHE A 112 -6.89 4.40 0.07
CA PHE A 112 -7.00 3.49 -1.06
C PHE A 112 -6.73 4.21 -2.39
N ILE A 113 -6.61 3.44 -3.47
CA ILE A 113 -6.38 3.96 -4.83
C ILE A 113 -7.51 4.85 -5.36
N ASN A 114 -8.69 4.80 -4.75
CA ASN A 114 -9.83 5.69 -5.06
C ASN A 114 -9.83 6.99 -4.24
N GLY A 115 -8.83 7.21 -3.38
CA GLY A 115 -8.70 8.39 -2.54
C GLY A 115 -9.42 8.31 -1.19
N THR A 116 -10.19 7.26 -0.92
CA THR A 116 -10.83 7.07 0.39
C THR A 116 -9.76 6.87 1.46
N VAL A 117 -9.74 7.76 2.45
CA VAL A 117 -8.87 7.67 3.63
C VAL A 117 -9.47 6.67 4.61
N PHE A 118 -8.70 5.67 5.01
CA PHE A 118 -9.15 4.63 5.95
C PHE A 118 -8.54 4.79 7.34
N ASP A 119 -7.38 5.45 7.47
CA ASP A 119 -6.74 5.71 8.76
C ASP A 119 -5.77 6.90 8.65
N GLN A 120 -5.63 7.71 9.70
CA GLN A 120 -4.73 8.86 9.72
C GLN A 120 -4.44 9.36 11.15
N SER A 121 -3.25 9.91 11.37
CA SER A 121 -2.85 10.54 12.63
C SER A 121 -3.06 12.07 12.64
N TYR A 122 -3.44 12.68 11.52
CA TYR A 122 -3.66 14.12 11.37
C TYR A 122 -4.82 14.39 10.38
N GLN A 123 -5.38 15.60 10.44
CA GLN A 123 -6.47 16.06 9.56
C GLN A 123 -5.95 17.10 8.59
N GLY A 124 -6.47 17.13 7.36
CA GLY A 124 -5.98 18.02 6.31
C GLY A 124 -4.51 17.75 5.96
N GLU A 125 -3.75 18.82 5.77
CA GLU A 125 -2.31 18.76 5.51
C GLU A 125 -1.51 18.49 6.79
N LEU A 126 -0.36 17.84 6.65
CA LEU A 126 0.53 17.59 7.77
C LEU A 126 1.15 18.91 8.25
N ASP A 127 0.72 19.36 9.41
CA ASP A 127 1.35 20.45 10.16
C ASP A 127 2.20 19.87 11.30
N PRO A 128 3.54 19.96 11.24
CA PRO A 128 4.43 19.44 12.28
C PRO A 128 4.22 20.05 13.67
N GLU A 129 3.62 21.24 13.77
CA GLU A 129 3.40 21.91 15.06
C GLU A 129 2.16 21.40 15.79
N THR A 130 1.16 20.91 15.05
CA THR A 130 -0.13 20.46 15.61
C THR A 130 -0.35 18.96 15.52
N ALA A 131 0.40 18.26 14.65
CA ALA A 131 0.31 16.82 14.52
C ALA A 131 0.80 16.10 15.78
N THR A 132 0.03 15.08 16.21
CA THR A 132 0.42 14.19 17.32
C THR A 132 0.82 12.84 16.74
N PRO A 133 2.13 12.49 16.73
CA PRO A 133 2.59 11.23 16.17
C PRO A 133 2.01 10.03 16.90
N LYS A 134 1.73 8.96 16.16
CA LYS A 134 1.37 7.65 16.70
C LYS A 134 2.63 6.80 16.86
N THR A 135 2.63 5.95 17.89
CA THR A 135 3.78 5.08 18.19
C THR A 135 3.49 3.64 17.84
N PHE A 136 4.44 2.99 17.17
CA PHE A 136 4.35 1.58 16.79
C PHE A 136 5.68 0.87 17.02
N VAL A 137 5.65 -0.43 17.28
CA VAL A 137 6.86 -1.26 17.18
C VAL A 137 7.15 -1.49 15.70
N ALA A 138 8.37 -1.18 15.23
CA ALA A 138 8.70 -1.15 13.80
C ALA A 138 8.46 -2.49 13.08
N GLY A 139 8.65 -3.62 13.76
CA GLY A 139 8.35 -4.95 13.24
C GLY A 139 6.93 -5.45 13.52
N GLY A 140 6.12 -4.70 14.28
CA GLY A 140 4.78 -5.06 14.72
C GLY A 140 3.65 -4.56 13.81
N VAL A 141 3.98 -3.93 12.69
CA VAL A 141 3.04 -3.38 11.69
C VAL A 141 3.00 -4.26 10.43
N ILE A 142 2.14 -3.92 9.47
CA ILE A 142 2.05 -4.64 8.20
C ILE A 142 3.42 -4.72 7.51
N ALA A 143 3.65 -5.78 6.74
CA ALA A 143 4.97 -6.09 6.21
C ALA A 143 5.55 -4.94 5.37
N GLY A 144 4.70 -4.23 4.60
CA GLY A 144 5.14 -3.09 3.80
C GLY A 144 5.67 -1.92 4.62
N TRP A 145 5.05 -1.60 5.75
CA TRP A 145 5.55 -0.58 6.67
C TRP A 145 6.88 -1.00 7.29
N SER A 146 6.96 -2.20 7.85
CA SER A 146 8.18 -2.72 8.46
C SER A 146 9.34 -2.72 7.45
N THR A 147 9.08 -3.12 6.20
CA THR A 147 10.04 -3.08 5.10
C THR A 147 10.54 -1.65 4.82
N ALA A 148 9.64 -0.67 4.72
CA ALA A 148 10.02 0.71 4.44
C ALA A 148 10.75 1.39 5.61
N LEU A 149 10.43 1.02 6.85
CA LEU A 149 11.03 1.63 8.04
C LEU A 149 12.44 1.11 8.33
N MET A 150 12.70 -0.20 8.18
CA MET A 150 13.89 -0.82 8.78
C MET A 150 15.21 -0.62 8.00
N LYS A 151 16.30 -0.47 8.75
CA LYS A 151 17.68 -0.20 8.26
C LYS A 151 18.18 -1.10 7.12
N GLY A 152 17.86 -2.40 7.17
CA GLY A 152 18.41 -3.39 6.24
C GLY A 152 17.91 -3.28 4.80
N TYR A 153 16.79 -2.59 4.59
CA TYR A 153 16.08 -2.56 3.30
C TYR A 153 16.08 -1.16 2.70
N GLY A 154 17.05 -0.31 3.07
CA GLY A 154 17.12 1.08 2.60
C GLY A 154 16.12 2.00 3.30
N GLY A 155 15.74 1.66 4.53
CA GLY A 155 14.60 2.23 5.24
C GLY A 155 14.73 3.68 5.71
N MET A 156 13.60 4.19 6.22
CA MET A 156 13.43 5.58 6.62
C MET A 156 14.33 5.96 7.80
N LYS A 157 14.69 7.24 7.84
CA LYS A 157 15.38 7.90 8.96
C LYS A 157 14.50 8.98 9.54
N VAL A 158 14.82 9.40 10.77
CA VAL A 158 14.09 10.51 11.41
C VAL A 158 14.12 11.75 10.51
N GLY A 159 12.95 12.37 10.34
CA GLY A 159 12.71 13.52 9.46
C GLY A 159 12.26 13.16 8.05
N ASP A 160 12.44 11.91 7.60
CA ASP A 160 12.00 11.47 6.27
C ASP A 160 10.48 11.61 6.13
N GLN A 161 10.03 11.96 4.92
CA GLN A 161 8.64 11.86 4.51
C GLN A 161 8.56 11.11 3.20
N TRP A 162 7.91 9.95 3.18
CA TRP A 162 7.74 9.15 1.97
C TRP A 162 6.25 8.88 1.71
N GLU A 163 5.90 8.76 0.43
CA GLU A 163 4.66 8.11 0.02
C GLU A 163 4.97 6.64 -0.25
N LEU A 164 4.34 5.74 0.49
CA LEU A 164 4.48 4.30 0.36
C LEU A 164 3.31 3.74 -0.44
N TYR A 165 3.61 2.91 -1.42
CA TYR A 165 2.64 2.17 -2.21
C TYR A 165 2.86 0.69 -1.95
N ILE A 166 1.90 0.09 -1.25
CA ILE A 166 2.03 -1.23 -0.66
C ILE A 166 1.03 -2.18 -1.32
N PRO A 167 1.49 -3.19 -2.09
CA PRO A 167 0.59 -4.20 -2.66
C PRO A 167 -0.08 -5.01 -1.53
N TYR A 168 -1.26 -5.56 -1.82
CA TYR A 168 -2.08 -6.22 -0.80
C TYR A 168 -1.36 -7.37 -0.08
N GLN A 169 -0.43 -8.07 -0.76
CA GLN A 169 0.38 -9.15 -0.19
C GLN A 169 1.27 -8.68 0.97
N LEU A 170 1.64 -7.40 0.98
CA LEU A 170 2.44 -6.75 2.04
C LEU A 170 1.58 -5.92 3.00
N GLY A 171 0.27 -5.82 2.73
CA GLY A 171 -0.74 -5.19 3.57
C GLY A 171 -1.65 -6.23 4.25
N TYR A 172 -2.96 -6.13 4.00
CA TYR A 172 -3.99 -6.95 4.64
C TYR A 172 -4.45 -8.17 3.82
N GLY A 173 -3.75 -8.49 2.73
CA GLY A 173 -3.99 -9.71 1.98
C GLY A 173 -5.29 -9.70 1.17
N LYS A 174 -5.66 -10.88 0.69
CA LYS A 174 -6.90 -11.14 -0.06
C LYS A 174 -8.17 -11.04 0.80
N ASP A 175 -8.03 -11.22 2.11
CA ASP A 175 -9.16 -11.29 3.04
C ASP A 175 -9.51 -9.91 3.61
N GLY A 176 -8.58 -8.95 3.55
CA GLY A 176 -8.77 -7.61 4.09
C GLY A 176 -8.69 -7.58 5.62
N TYR A 177 -9.10 -6.45 6.20
CA TYR A 177 -9.15 -6.27 7.66
C TYR A 177 -10.10 -5.16 8.06
N SER A 178 -11.09 -5.45 8.92
CA SER A 178 -12.12 -4.49 9.31
C SER A 178 -12.78 -3.86 8.08
N ASP A 179 -12.70 -2.54 7.91
CA ASP A 179 -13.28 -1.81 6.78
C ASP A 179 -12.35 -1.73 5.57
N ILE A 180 -11.20 -2.40 5.62
CA ILE A 180 -10.24 -2.47 4.51
C ILE A 180 -10.60 -3.65 3.62
N PRO A 181 -11.03 -3.43 2.36
CA PRO A 181 -11.35 -4.51 1.46
C PRO A 181 -10.13 -5.40 1.19
N GLY A 182 -10.38 -6.69 0.96
CA GLY A 182 -9.36 -7.59 0.45
C GLY A 182 -8.77 -7.11 -0.88
N TYR A 183 -7.53 -7.48 -1.19
CA TYR A 183 -6.82 -7.08 -2.41
C TYR A 183 -6.50 -5.58 -2.54
N SER A 184 -6.69 -4.79 -1.49
CA SER A 184 -6.36 -3.36 -1.49
C SER A 184 -4.85 -3.11 -1.56
N THR A 185 -4.42 -2.34 -2.57
CA THR A 185 -3.17 -1.58 -2.52
C THR A 185 -3.36 -0.41 -1.58
N LEU A 186 -2.44 -0.23 -0.65
CA LEU A 186 -2.48 0.82 0.36
C LEU A 186 -1.50 1.91 0.00
N ILE A 187 -1.95 3.16 0.02
CA ILE A 187 -1.12 4.34 -0.16
C ILE A 187 -0.99 5.01 1.20
N PHE A 188 0.25 5.19 1.66
CA PHE A 188 0.51 5.88 2.91
C PHE A 188 1.46 7.05 2.72
N ASN A 189 1.06 8.24 3.18
CA ASN A 189 2.00 9.33 3.41
C ASN A 189 2.54 9.16 4.82
N VAL A 190 3.84 8.88 4.97
CA VAL A 190 4.47 8.58 6.26
C VAL A 190 5.56 9.61 6.53
N ASN A 191 5.54 10.20 7.72
CA ASN A 191 6.63 11.01 8.27
C ASN A 191 7.18 10.33 9.52
N LEU A 192 8.46 9.94 9.49
CA LEU A 192 9.14 9.35 10.65
C LEU A 192 9.67 10.47 11.55
N VAL A 193 9.12 10.59 12.75
CA VAL A 193 9.39 11.69 13.68
C VAL A 193 10.43 11.30 14.73
N GLY A 194 10.48 10.02 15.11
CA GLY A 194 11.39 9.57 16.14
C GLY A 194 11.57 8.06 16.16
N ILE A 195 12.69 7.63 16.75
CA ILE A 195 13.02 6.24 17.00
C ILE A 195 13.42 6.12 18.47
N SER A 196 12.81 5.18 19.18
CA SER A 196 13.11 4.82 20.56
C SER A 196 13.56 3.36 20.60
N PRO A 197 14.86 3.10 20.76
CA PRO A 197 15.37 1.75 20.92
C PRO A 197 14.74 1.07 22.13
N LEU A 198 14.50 -0.25 22.07
CA LEU A 198 14.20 -0.98 23.30
C LEU A 198 15.40 -0.85 24.23
N LYS A 199 15.21 -0.16 25.36
CA LYS A 199 16.18 -0.22 26.45
C LYS A 199 16.20 -1.67 26.94
N GLY A 200 17.27 -2.39 26.66
CA GLY A 200 17.62 -3.54 27.47
C GLY A 200 17.67 -3.06 28.92
N THR A 201 17.00 -3.75 29.83
CA THR A 201 17.35 -3.69 31.24
C THR A 201 18.78 -4.22 31.36
N GLU A 202 19.77 -3.38 31.11
CA GLU A 202 21.12 -3.56 31.62
C GLU A 202 21.02 -3.40 33.13
N ARG A 203 20.70 -4.51 33.82
CA ARG A 203 21.32 -4.72 35.12
C ARG A 203 22.80 -4.85 34.79
N SER A 204 23.60 -3.87 35.20
CA SER A 204 25.05 -3.98 35.11
C SER A 204 25.45 -5.29 35.79
N VAL A 205 26.45 -5.97 35.25
CA VAL A 205 27.05 -7.15 35.92
C VAL A 205 27.53 -6.77 37.33
N ASP A 206 27.85 -5.49 37.53
CA ASP A 206 28.23 -4.92 38.81
C ASP A 206 27.09 -4.95 39.86
N ASP A 207 25.82 -4.89 39.46
CA ASP A 207 24.67 -4.97 40.39
C ASP A 207 24.41 -6.39 40.92
N VAL A 208 24.99 -7.41 40.28
CA VAL A 208 24.83 -8.83 40.67
C VAL A 208 25.91 -9.26 41.68
N LEU A 209 27.07 -8.59 41.71
CA LEU A 209 28.19 -8.97 42.56
C LEU A 209 28.18 -8.35 43.97
N VAL A 210 27.18 -7.53 44.30
CA VAL A 210 27.03 -6.94 45.66
C VAL A 210 26.04 -7.74 46.53
N ALA A 211 25.59 -8.90 46.05
CA ALA A 211 24.63 -9.76 46.73
C ALA A 211 25.21 -11.16 47.02
N GLU A 212 26.41 -11.22 47.61
CA GLU A 212 26.92 -12.41 48.34
C GLU A 212 27.68 -11.99 49.60
#